data_AF-A0A7C6VW49-F1
#
_entry.id   AF-A0A7C6VW49-F1
#
_cell.length_a   1.000
_cell.length_b   1.000
_cell.length_c   1.000
_cell.angle_alpha   90.00
_cell.angle_beta   90.00
_cell.angle_gamma   90.00
#
_symmetry.space_group_name_H-M   'P 1'
#
loop_
_entity.id
_entity.type
_entity.pdbx_description
1 polymer ?
#
loop_
_entity_poly.entity_id
_entity_poly.type
_entity_poly.pdbx_seq_one_letter_code
_entity_poly.pdbx_strand_id
1 'polypeptide(L)' 'MSTMFKAGDFFVRLRDQGDRPKLTIWNSRGTKIVSEFIGSATESFWAKIAELTSQEVVDRVQALLEGEQ' A
#
# COMPACT_ATOMS: atom_id res chain seq x y z
N MET A 1 3.81 13.42 4.11
CA MET A 1 2.33 13.38 4.22
C MET A 1 1.87 12.00 4.69
N SER A 2 0.61 11.79 5.14
CA SER A 2 0.09 10.43 5.40
C SER A 2 -1.34 10.31 4.87
N THR A 3 -1.57 9.34 4.00
CA THR A 3 -2.87 9.04 3.41
C THR A 3 -3.36 7.71 3.95
N MET A 4 -4.62 7.67 4.38
CA MET A 4 -5.26 6.44 4.83
C MET A 4 -6.59 6.27 4.09
N PHE A 5 -6.83 5.08 3.56
CA PHE A 5 -8.03 4.77 2.81
C PHE A 5 -8.41 3.30 2.97
N LYS A 6 -9.66 2.97 2.63
CA LYS A 6 -10.17 1.61 2.58
C LYS A 6 -10.25 1.15 1.13
N ALA A 7 -9.79 -0.08 0.84
CA ALA A 7 -9.86 -0.74 -0.47
C ALA A 7 -10.33 -2.19 -0.25
N GLY A 8 -11.51 -2.53 -0.78
CA GLY A 8 -12.23 -3.76 -0.41
C GLY A 8 -12.34 -3.96 1.11
N ASP A 9 -11.88 -5.12 1.60
CA ASP A 9 -11.83 -5.50 3.02
C ASP A 9 -10.55 -5.05 3.76
N PHE A 10 -9.71 -4.25 3.11
CA PHE A 10 -8.43 -3.82 3.65
C PHE A 10 -8.42 -2.34 4.01
N PHE A 11 -7.72 -2.04 5.10
CA PHE A 11 -7.34 -0.67 5.45
C PHE A 11 -5.90 -0.46 5.01
N VAL A 12 -5.66 0.62 4.28
CA VAL A 12 -4.36 0.94 3.69
C VAL A 12 -3.91 2.28 4.23
N ARG A 13 -2.65 2.34 4.65
CA ARG A 13 -1.97 3.58 5.01
C ARG A 13 -0.70 3.70 4.19
N LEU A 14 -0.62 4.79 3.44
CA LEU A 14 0.59 5.25 2.80
C LEU A 14 1.15 6.41 3.61
N ARG A 15 2.35 6.26 4.14
CA ARG A 15 3.03 7.32 4.89
C ARG A 15 4.25 7.76 4.12
N ASP A 16 4.22 8.98 3.63
CA ASP A 16 5.39 9.63 3.09
C ASP A 16 6.33 10.01 4.26
N GLN A 17 7.52 9.40 4.27
CA GLN A 17 8.64 9.68 5.18
C GLN A 17 9.82 10.30 4.40
N GLY A 18 9.53 11.15 3.42
CA GLY A 18 10.55 11.74 2.55
C GLY A 18 10.88 10.80 1.40
N ASP A 19 12.14 10.39 1.30
CA ASP A 19 12.65 9.67 0.11
C ASP A 19 11.97 8.30 -0.15
N ARG A 20 11.35 7.71 0.87
CA ARG A 20 10.74 6.37 0.77
C ARG A 20 9.38 6.32 1.47
N PRO A 21 8.27 6.26 0.70
CA PRO A 21 6.97 6.06 1.28
C PRO A 21 6.86 4.67 1.94
N LYS A 22 6.15 4.60 3.06
CA LYS A 22 5.88 3.36 3.79
C LYS A 22 4.43 2.91 3.58
N LEU A 23 4.26 1.68 3.10
CA LEU A 23 2.97 1.03 2.94
C LEU A 23 2.66 0.15 4.14
N THR A 24 1.52 0.38 4.77
CA THR A 24 0.99 -0.51 5.79
C THR A 24 -0.43 -0.90 5.46
N ILE A 25 -0.73 -2.20 5.49
CA ILE A 25 -2.05 -2.74 5.15
C ILE A 25 -2.54 -3.64 6.28
N TRP A 26 -3.80 -3.48 6.64
CA TRP A 26 -4.51 -4.31 7.61
C TRP A 26 -5.74 -4.94 6.98
N ASN A 27 -6.12 -6.11 7.45
CA ASN A 27 -7.42 -6.69 7.11
C ASN A 27 -8.55 -6.06 7.95
N SER A 28 -9.79 -6.45 7.67
CA SER A 28 -11.00 -6.02 8.39
C SER A 28 -11.00 -6.35 9.89
N ARG A 29 -10.16 -7.28 10.33
CA ARG A 29 -10.00 -7.68 11.75
C ARG A 29 -8.94 -6.86 12.49
N GLY A 30 -8.27 -5.92 11.81
CA GLY A 30 -7.17 -5.13 12.38
C GLY A 30 -5.83 -5.86 12.41
N THR A 31 -5.72 -7.04 11.80
CA THR A 31 -4.44 -7.74 11.65
C THR A 31 -3.61 -7.05 10.56
N LYS A 32 -2.38 -6.68 10.91
CA LYS A 32 -1.42 -6.11 9.96
C LYS A 32 -0.89 -7.18 9.02
N ILE A 33 -1.13 -7.02 7.72
CA ILE A 33 -0.75 -7.97 6.66
C ILE A 33 0.56 -7.53 6.00
N VAL A 34 0.71 -6.22 5.75
CA VAL A 34 1.85 -5.62 5.06
C VAL A 34 2.38 -4.44 5.87
N SER A 35 3.71 -4.24 5.88
CA SER A 35 4.37 -3.15 6.62
C SER A 35 5.74 -2.81 6.03
N GLU A 36 5.80 -2.48 4.74
CA GLU A 36 7.03 -2.39 3.94
C GLU A 36 7.30 -0.97 3.43
N PHE A 37 8.56 -0.67 3.10
CA PHE A 37 8.95 0.59 2.44
C PHE A 37 8.96 0.43 0.92
N ILE A 38 8.34 1.37 0.21
CA ILE A 38 8.25 1.45 -1.24
C ILE A 38 9.49 2.21 -1.78
N GLY A 39 10.70 1.69 -1.52
CA GLY A 39 11.94 2.33 -1.99
C GLY A 39 12.38 1.89 -3.40
N SER A 40 12.01 0.69 -3.80
CA SER A 40 12.32 0.10 -5.11
C SER A 40 11.25 -0.91 -5.46
N ALA A 41 10.00 -0.46 -5.50
CA ALA A 41 8.88 -1.36 -5.74
C ALA A 41 8.95 -1.93 -7.16
N THR A 42 9.32 -3.21 -7.25
CA THR A 42 9.38 -3.98 -8.49
C THR A 42 8.02 -4.61 -8.79
N GLU A 43 7.83 -5.14 -9.99
CA GLU A 43 6.62 -5.91 -10.32
C GLU A 43 6.39 -7.07 -9.34
N SER A 44 7.45 -7.76 -8.91
CA SER A 44 7.36 -8.83 -7.91
C SER A 44 6.90 -8.34 -6.54
N PHE A 45 7.26 -7.10 -6.16
CA PHE A 45 6.75 -6.50 -4.92
C PHE A 45 5.23 -6.32 -5.02
N TRP A 46 4.74 -5.73 -6.10
CA TRP A 46 3.31 -5.50 -6.31
C TRP A 46 2.51 -6.80 -6.42
N ALA A 47 3.05 -7.80 -7.12
CA ALA A 47 2.45 -9.13 -7.19
C ALA A 47 2.27 -9.76 -5.80
N LYS A 48 3.27 -9.63 -4.91
CA LYS A 48 3.18 -10.11 -3.53
C LYS A 48 2.13 -9.34 -2.71
N ILE A 49 2.02 -8.03 -2.90
CA ILE A 49 0.98 -7.24 -2.22
C ILE A 49 -0.41 -7.68 -2.70
N ALA A 50 -0.60 -7.88 -4.01
CA ALA A 50 -1.87 -8.35 -4.57
C ALA A 50 -2.25 -9.74 -4.03
N GLU A 51 -1.30 -10.67 -3.93
CA GLU A 51 -1.51 -12.03 -3.38
C GLU A 51 -1.93 -12.00 -1.91
N LEU A 52 -1.31 -11.15 -1.09
CA LEU A 52 -1.61 -11.02 0.34
C LEU A 52 -2.90 -10.24 0.63
N THR A 53 -3.35 -9.42 -0.33
CA THR A 53 -4.44 -8.48 -0.14
C THR A 53 -5.45 -8.57 -1.29
N SER A 54 -5.36 -7.68 -2.28
CA SER A 54 -6.11 -7.73 -3.53
C SER A 54 -5.46 -6.85 -4.60
N GLN A 55 -5.82 -7.06 -5.86
CA GLN A 55 -5.37 -6.20 -6.96
C GLN A 55 -5.86 -4.75 -6.79
N GLU A 56 -7.09 -4.56 -6.29
CA GLU A 56 -7.65 -3.22 -6.01
C GLU A 56 -6.77 -2.40 -5.04
N VAL A 57 -6.18 -3.05 -4.03
CA VAL A 57 -5.25 -2.38 -3.10
C VAL A 57 -4.03 -1.87 -3.85
N VAL A 58 -3.45 -2.68 -4.73
CA VAL A 58 -2.27 -2.32 -5.52
C VAL A 58 -2.59 -1.15 -6.45
N ASP A 59 -3.67 -1.24 -7.23
CA ASP A 59 -4.05 -0.21 -8.19
C ASP A 59 -4.25 1.15 -7.51
N ARG A 60 -4.91 1.18 -6.34
CA ARG A 60 -5.14 2.42 -5.60
C ARG A 60 -3.88 2.98 -4.95
N VAL A 61 -2.95 2.13 -4.49
CA VAL A 61 -1.66 2.60 -3.96
C VAL A 61 -0.82 3.20 -5.09
N GLN A 62 -0.75 2.55 -6.25
CA GLN A 62 0.00 3.07 -7.40
C GLN A 62 -0.59 4.40 -7.89
N ALA A 63 -1.91 4.50 -8.03
CA ALA A 63 -2.56 5.75 -8.41
C ALA A 63 -2.28 6.91 -7.45
N LEU A 64 -2.16 6.64 -6.14
CA LEU A 64 -1.79 7.66 -5.15
C LEU A 64 -0.32 8.08 -5.28
N LEU A 65 0.58 7.14 -5.59
CA LEU A 65 2.00 7.43 -5.81
C LEU A 65 2.23 8.23 -7.10
N GLU A 66 1.46 7.94 -8.15
CA GLU A 66 1.53 8.64 -9.44
C GLU A 66 0.84 10.03 -9.39
N GLY A 67 -0.19 10.18 -8.56
CA GLY A 67 -0.93 11.43 -8.38
C GLY A 67 -0.28 12.46 -7.44
N GLU A 68 0.80 12.11 -6.74
CA GLU A 68 1.62 13.04 -5.93
C GLU A 68 2.80 13.68 -6.73
N GLN A 69 2.79 13.59 -8.07
CA GLN A 69 3.76 14.26 -8.97
C GLN A 69 3.41 15.72 -9.28
#